data_AF-A0AAD0X8M6-F1
#
_entry.id   AF-A0AAD0X8M6-F1
#
_cell.length_a   1.000
_cell.length_b   1.000
_cell.length_c   1.000
_cell.angle_alpha   90.00
_cell.angle_beta   90.00
_cell.angle_gamma   90.00
#
_symmetry.space_group_name_H-M   'P 1'
#
loop_
_entity.id
_entity.type
_entity.pdbx_description
1 polymer ?
#
loop_
_entity_poly.entity_id
_entity_poly.type
_entity_poly.pdbx_seq_one_letter_code
_entity_poly.pdbx_strand_id
1 'polypeptide(L)'
;MLANFKNSFENSSLKTKIELYLLPLLCLFLLYLLFYDEKIVEHQNNQNIELLNIENKKFTDSVLELSNKIEDIAKNENLLVQKTQSSKDEIIIQLKGKKDDLLNFLEKVEEINSFTKIVFLSLKKLENELYLIDLRVDISKYYLKNKKVKDIINIEQEEINETKGDEHKEEIIVRPDFKINAIVGNNTFINDTWFELNDDVLEYKIETIANDYVILKKDKDIIKLEVNSNEYFKNEN
;
A
#
# COMPACT_ATOMS: atom_id res chain seq x y z
N MET A 1 -15.51 -60.97 36.43
CA MET A 1 -15.34 -59.50 36.36
C MET A 1 -16.66 -58.76 36.18
N LEU A 2 -17.50 -59.07 35.18
CA LEU A 2 -18.82 -58.42 35.02
C LEU A 2 -19.75 -58.57 36.23
N ALA A 3 -19.81 -59.75 36.85
CA ALA A 3 -20.65 -59.99 38.03
C ALA A 3 -20.23 -59.13 39.23
N ASN A 4 -18.92 -58.93 39.42
CA ASN A 4 -18.38 -58.06 40.47
C ASN A 4 -18.65 -56.59 40.16
N PHE A 5 -18.55 -56.17 38.90
CA PHE A 5 -18.87 -54.81 38.48
C PHE A 5 -20.36 -54.48 38.68
N LYS A 6 -21.24 -55.42 38.32
CA LYS A 6 -22.68 -55.31 38.55
C LYS A 6 -23.00 -55.19 40.05
N ASN A 7 -22.41 -56.05 40.88
CA ASN A 7 -22.63 -56.03 42.32
C ASN A 7 -22.09 -54.73 42.97
N SER A 8 -20.93 -54.24 42.53
CA SER A 8 -20.38 -52.96 42.99
C SER A 8 -21.23 -51.76 42.53
N PHE A 9 -21.81 -51.83 41.33
CA PHE A 9 -22.70 -50.80 40.81
C PHE A 9 -24.04 -50.77 41.56
N GLU A 10 -24.69 -51.91 41.76
CA GLU A 10 -25.97 -52.00 42.47
C GLU A 10 -25.88 -51.53 43.92
N ASN A 11 -24.75 -51.81 44.60
CA ASN A 11 -24.49 -51.39 45.97
C ASN A 11 -23.90 -49.97 46.10
N SER A 12 -23.65 -49.28 45.00
CA SER A 12 -23.11 -47.92 45.04
C SER A 12 -24.18 -46.88 45.39
N SER A 13 -23.72 -45.75 45.95
CA SER A 13 -24.60 -44.63 46.30
C SER A 13 -25.28 -44.05 45.06
N LEU A 14 -26.46 -43.47 45.23
CA LEU A 14 -27.24 -42.88 44.13
C LEU A 14 -26.43 -41.81 43.37
N LYS A 15 -25.62 -41.03 44.10
CA LYS A 15 -24.68 -40.06 43.53
C LYS A 15 -23.68 -40.73 42.56
N THR A 16 -23.03 -41.80 43.01
CA THR A 16 -22.04 -42.54 42.22
C THR A 16 -22.67 -43.15 40.96
N LYS A 17 -23.92 -43.63 41.05
CA LYS A 17 -24.66 -44.15 39.89
C LYS A 17 -24.89 -43.07 38.83
N ILE A 18 -25.33 -41.88 39.27
CA ILE A 18 -25.55 -40.74 38.37
C ILE A 18 -24.23 -40.32 37.70
N GLU A 19 -23.15 -40.20 38.46
CA GLU A 19 -21.83 -39.85 37.92
C GLU A 19 -21.37 -40.86 36.86
N LEU A 20 -21.57 -42.15 37.10
CA LEU A 20 -21.17 -43.22 36.16
C LEU A 20 -21.99 -43.20 34.85
N TYR A 21 -23.26 -42.78 34.91
CA TYR A 21 -24.09 -42.58 33.71
C TYR A 21 -23.78 -41.27 32.99
N LEU A 22 -23.39 -40.22 33.71
CA LEU A 22 -23.10 -38.91 33.13
C LEU A 22 -21.73 -38.89 32.43
N LEU A 23 -20.75 -39.62 32.96
CA LEU A 23 -19.39 -39.71 32.43
C LEU A 23 -19.33 -40.06 30.92
N PRO A 24 -19.98 -41.13 30.41
CA PRO A 24 -19.95 -41.43 28.98
C PRO A 24 -20.62 -40.36 28.12
N LEU A 25 -21.67 -39.69 28.63
CA LEU A 25 -22.31 -38.57 27.94
C LEU A 25 -21.36 -37.37 27.82
N LEU A 26 -20.62 -37.07 28.89
CA LEU A 26 -19.62 -36.01 28.90
C LEU A 26 -18.45 -36.33 27.95
N CYS A 27 -17.99 -37.59 27.91
CA CYS A 27 -16.97 -38.01 26.94
C CYS A 27 -17.44 -37.85 25.50
N LEU A 28 -18.70 -38.20 25.19
CA LEU A 28 -19.28 -37.98 23.87
C LEU A 28 -19.39 -36.49 23.52
N PHE A 29 -19.75 -35.65 24.48
CA PHE A 29 -19.80 -34.19 24.30
C PHE A 29 -18.41 -33.59 24.07
N LEU A 30 -17.39 -34.07 24.78
CA LEU A 30 -15.99 -33.69 24.58
C LEU A 30 -15.47 -34.13 23.21
N LEU A 31 -15.80 -35.35 22.79
CA LEU A 31 -15.48 -35.82 21.44
C LEU A 31 -16.19 -34.97 20.38
N TYR A 32 -17.45 -34.64 20.61
CA TYR A 32 -18.18 -33.72 19.74
C TYR A 32 -17.44 -32.40 19.64
N LEU A 33 -17.05 -31.74 20.74
CA LEU A 33 -16.28 -30.50 20.70
C LEU A 33 -14.92 -30.62 20.00
N LEU A 34 -14.20 -31.73 20.20
CA LEU A 34 -12.89 -31.96 19.58
C LEU A 34 -12.96 -32.17 18.06
N PHE A 35 -14.06 -32.78 17.59
CA PHE A 35 -14.31 -33.03 16.17
C PHE A 35 -15.32 -32.05 15.57
N TYR A 36 -15.81 -31.10 16.35
CA TYR A 36 -16.62 -29.99 15.90
C TYR A 36 -15.68 -29.00 15.23
N ASP A 37 -15.36 -29.33 13.99
CA ASP A 37 -14.81 -28.40 13.04
C ASP A 37 -15.96 -27.44 12.70
N GLU A 38 -16.16 -26.45 13.57
CA GLU A 38 -16.83 -25.24 13.15
C GLU A 38 -15.97 -24.78 11.97
N LYS A 39 -16.47 -24.97 10.75
CA LYS A 39 -16.01 -24.18 9.62
C LYS A 39 -16.34 -22.75 10.00
N ILE A 40 -15.45 -22.16 10.79
CA ILE A 40 -15.24 -20.74 10.82
C ILE A 40 -14.94 -20.49 9.36
N VAL A 41 -15.97 -20.07 8.64
CA VAL A 41 -15.77 -19.29 7.44
C VAL A 41 -15.12 -18.04 8.01
N GLU A 42 -13.80 -18.12 8.21
CA GLU A 42 -12.97 -16.96 8.18
C GLU A 42 -13.32 -16.39 6.80
N HIS A 43 -14.14 -15.36 6.80
CA HIS A 43 -13.90 -14.29 5.86
C HIS A 43 -12.49 -13.82 6.17
N GLN A 44 -11.50 -14.58 5.68
CA GLN A 44 -10.13 -14.14 5.57
C GLN A 44 -10.26 -12.85 4.82
N ASN A 45 -10.02 -11.77 5.54
CA ASN A 45 -9.97 -10.45 4.97
C ASN A 45 -8.80 -10.50 3.98
N ASN A 46 -9.09 -10.88 2.73
CA ASN A 46 -8.11 -11.07 1.65
C ASN A 46 -7.25 -9.82 1.44
N GLN A 47 -7.70 -8.67 1.95
CA GLN A 47 -6.97 -7.40 1.97
C GLN A 47 -5.65 -7.46 2.76
N ASN A 48 -5.55 -8.27 3.83
CA ASN A 48 -4.33 -8.33 4.65
C ASN A 48 -3.27 -9.31 4.11
N ILE A 49 -3.68 -10.35 3.37
CA ILE A 49 -2.73 -11.33 2.80
C ILE A 49 -1.90 -10.67 1.70
N GLU A 50 -2.50 -9.79 0.90
CA GLU A 50 -1.80 -9.06 -0.16
C GLU A 50 -0.76 -8.08 0.41
N LEU A 51 -1.10 -7.33 1.47
CA LEU A 51 -0.15 -6.46 2.18
C LEU A 51 0.98 -7.23 2.87
N LEU A 52 0.68 -8.38 3.52
CA LEU A 52 1.70 -9.26 4.11
C LEU A 52 2.65 -9.84 3.05
N ASN A 53 2.15 -10.13 1.85
CA ASN A 53 2.96 -10.61 0.74
C ASN A 53 3.90 -9.52 0.18
N ILE A 54 3.47 -8.26 0.22
CA ILE A 54 4.29 -7.12 -0.22
C ILE A 54 5.46 -6.88 0.75
N GLU A 55 5.24 -6.92 2.06
CA GLU A 55 6.29 -6.64 3.06
C GLU A 55 7.46 -7.66 3.00
N ASN A 56 7.17 -8.89 2.58
CA ASN A 56 8.16 -9.96 2.45
C ASN A 56 8.84 -10.04 1.07
N LYS A 57 8.44 -9.19 0.12
CA LYS A 57 9.00 -9.22 -1.24
C LYS A 57 10.42 -8.64 -1.23
N LYS A 58 11.39 -9.45 -1.66
CA LYS A 58 12.81 -9.07 -1.79
C LYS A 58 13.14 -8.68 -3.22
N PHE A 59 14.16 -7.85 -3.39
CA PHE A 59 14.70 -7.54 -4.70
C PHE A 59 15.40 -8.78 -5.28
N THR A 60 14.99 -9.20 -6.48
CA THR A 60 15.50 -10.40 -7.17
C THR A 60 16.31 -10.09 -8.41
N ASP A 61 16.24 -8.85 -8.90
CA ASP A 61 16.93 -8.46 -10.13
C ASP A 61 18.42 -8.23 -9.88
N SER A 62 19.16 -7.91 -10.94
CA SER A 62 20.60 -7.68 -10.86
C SER A 62 20.92 -6.41 -10.06
N VAL A 63 21.48 -6.59 -8.87
CA VAL A 63 22.00 -5.48 -8.03
C VAL A 63 23.06 -4.67 -8.80
N LEU A 64 23.87 -5.34 -9.61
CA LEU A 64 24.90 -4.67 -10.41
C LEU A 64 24.27 -3.74 -11.46
N GLU A 65 23.22 -4.17 -12.14
CA GLU A 65 22.50 -3.33 -13.10
C GLU A 65 21.83 -2.13 -12.41
N LEU A 66 21.22 -2.36 -11.25
CA LEU A 66 20.64 -1.28 -10.45
C LEU A 66 21.71 -0.27 -10.00
N SER A 67 22.87 -0.76 -9.58
CA SER A 67 24.04 0.05 -9.22
C SER A 67 24.49 0.91 -10.40
N ASN A 68 24.64 0.32 -11.59
CA ASN A 68 25.01 1.05 -12.80
C ASN A 68 23.97 2.10 -13.18
N LYS A 69 22.68 1.78 -13.05
CA LYS A 69 21.59 2.71 -13.30
C LYS A 69 21.66 3.94 -12.38
N ILE A 70 21.98 3.74 -11.09
CA ILE A 70 22.17 4.86 -10.16
C ILE A 70 23.38 5.72 -10.56
N GLU A 71 24.49 5.10 -10.98
CA GLU A 71 25.65 5.85 -11.47
C GLU A 71 25.34 6.68 -12.72
N ASP A 72 24.55 6.13 -13.64
CA ASP A 72 24.18 6.85 -14.87
C ASP A 72 23.24 8.02 -14.56
N ILE A 73 22.32 7.87 -13.61
CA ILE A 73 21.52 9.00 -13.10
C ILE A 73 22.44 10.07 -12.50
N ALA A 74 23.45 9.68 -11.70
CA ALA A 74 24.40 10.65 -11.13
C ALA A 74 25.14 11.43 -12.23
N LYS A 75 25.64 10.75 -13.26
CA LYS A 75 26.32 11.39 -14.40
C LYS A 75 25.40 12.35 -15.14
N ASN A 76 24.14 11.97 -15.36
CA ASN A 76 23.15 12.80 -16.05
C ASN A 76 22.82 14.08 -15.27
N GLU A 77 22.85 14.03 -13.94
CA GLU A 77 22.70 15.21 -13.08
C GLU A 77 24.03 15.92 -12.78
N ASN A 78 25.09 15.71 -13.58
CA ASN A 78 26.41 16.35 -13.40
C ASN A 78 27.11 16.04 -12.05
N LEU A 79 26.77 14.92 -11.41
CA LEU A 79 27.45 14.44 -10.20
C LEU A 79 28.59 13.47 -10.59
N LEU A 80 29.78 13.72 -10.05
CA LEU A 80 30.93 12.85 -10.27
C LEU A 80 30.90 11.68 -9.28
N VAL A 81 30.72 10.47 -9.80
CA VAL A 81 30.84 9.23 -9.01
C VAL A 81 32.30 8.99 -8.66
N GLN A 82 32.62 8.93 -7.36
CA GLN A 82 33.95 8.60 -6.87
C GLN A 82 34.08 7.11 -6.55
N LYS A 83 33.02 6.53 -5.99
CA LYS A 83 33.02 5.14 -5.55
C LYS A 83 31.59 4.63 -5.49
N THR A 84 31.43 3.38 -5.90
CA THR A 84 30.20 2.62 -5.72
C THR A 84 30.53 1.26 -5.12
N GLN A 85 29.76 0.83 -4.14
CA GLN A 85 29.85 -0.49 -3.54
C GLN A 85 28.45 -1.05 -3.45
N SER A 86 28.25 -2.22 -4.04
CA SER A 86 26.98 -2.92 -3.99
C SER A 86 27.11 -4.21 -3.19
N SER A 87 26.07 -4.50 -2.43
CA SER A 87 25.87 -5.76 -1.71
C SER A 87 24.46 -6.26 -1.99
N LYS A 88 24.11 -7.44 -1.47
CA LYS A 88 22.78 -8.01 -1.69
C LYS A 88 21.63 -7.09 -1.27
N ASP A 89 21.83 -6.34 -0.19
CA ASP A 89 20.77 -5.61 0.51
C ASP A 89 20.96 -4.08 0.44
N GLU A 90 22.16 -3.59 0.11
CA GLU A 90 22.43 -2.15 0.06
C GLU A 90 23.40 -1.76 -1.06
N ILE A 91 23.24 -0.54 -1.56
CA ILE A 91 24.13 0.14 -2.50
C ILE A 91 24.64 1.42 -1.83
N ILE A 92 25.97 1.56 -1.75
CA ILE A 92 26.65 2.72 -1.18
C ILE A 92 27.36 3.45 -2.30
N ILE A 93 27.09 4.74 -2.43
CA ILE A 93 27.65 5.59 -3.49
C ILE A 93 28.24 6.86 -2.88
N GLN A 94 29.46 7.18 -3.30
CA GLN A 94 30.14 8.43 -2.97
C GLN A 94 30.19 9.30 -4.22
N LEU A 95 29.64 10.51 -4.11
CA LEU A 95 29.51 11.47 -5.21
C LEU A 95 30.18 12.79 -4.84
N LYS A 96 30.54 13.55 -5.87
CA LYS A 96 30.98 14.94 -5.73
C LYS A 96 30.21 15.81 -6.71
N GLY A 97 29.61 16.89 -6.23
CA GLY A 97 28.86 17.82 -7.08
C GLY A 97 28.26 19.01 -6.34
N LYS A 98 27.39 19.76 -7.02
CA LYS A 98 26.69 20.90 -6.43
C LYS A 98 25.43 20.44 -5.70
N LYS A 99 24.90 21.30 -4.84
CA LYS A 99 23.69 21.04 -4.07
C LYS A 99 22.43 20.94 -4.96
N ASP A 100 22.34 21.74 -6.02
CA ASP A 100 21.15 21.78 -6.89
C ASP A 100 20.99 20.47 -7.67
N ASP A 101 22.10 19.99 -8.25
CA ASP A 101 22.23 18.71 -8.94
C ASP A 101 21.86 17.51 -8.04
N LEU A 102 22.18 17.59 -6.75
CA LEU A 102 21.89 16.54 -5.78
C LEU A 102 20.39 16.31 -5.61
N LEU A 103 19.57 17.37 -5.62
CA LEU A 103 18.14 17.24 -5.32
C LEU A 103 17.43 16.40 -6.37
N ASN A 104 17.68 16.67 -7.65
CA ASN A 104 17.16 15.90 -8.77
C ASN A 104 17.66 14.46 -8.76
N PHE A 105 18.93 14.25 -8.42
CA PHE A 105 19.52 12.93 -8.32
C PHE A 105 18.82 12.09 -7.23
N LEU A 106 18.61 12.65 -6.04
CA LEU A 106 17.95 11.94 -4.94
C LEU A 106 16.51 11.55 -5.30
N GLU A 107 15.76 12.46 -5.93
CA GLU A 107 14.40 12.20 -6.40
C GLU A 107 14.38 11.04 -7.41
N LYS A 108 15.24 11.09 -8.43
CA LYS A 108 15.32 10.03 -9.44
C LYS A 108 15.74 8.68 -8.86
N VAL A 109 16.64 8.66 -7.86
CA VAL A 109 17.05 7.42 -7.17
C VAL A 109 15.90 6.82 -6.36
N GLU A 110 15.12 7.68 -5.70
CA GLU A 110 13.90 7.27 -5.00
C GLU A 110 12.80 6.83 -5.97
N GLU A 111 12.85 7.14 -7.26
CA GLU A 111 11.80 6.77 -8.20
C GLU A 111 12.15 5.57 -9.10
N ILE A 112 13.38 5.06 -9.05
CA ILE A 112 13.87 3.97 -9.93
C ILE A 112 12.93 2.77 -9.97
N ASN A 113 12.52 2.29 -8.79
CA ASN A 113 11.61 1.16 -8.61
C ASN A 113 11.06 1.16 -7.18
N SER A 114 10.21 0.19 -6.85
CA SER A 114 9.66 0.02 -5.50
C SER A 114 10.60 -0.70 -4.52
N PHE A 115 11.87 -0.92 -4.84
CA PHE A 115 12.83 -1.60 -3.95
C PHE A 115 13.92 -0.67 -3.44
N THR A 116 14.23 0.42 -4.14
CA THR A 116 15.21 1.40 -3.66
C THR A 116 14.65 2.22 -2.51
N LYS A 117 15.46 2.54 -1.49
CA LYS A 117 15.12 3.58 -0.52
C LYS A 117 16.39 4.22 0.01
N ILE A 118 16.47 5.53 0.00
CA ILE A 118 17.60 6.25 0.57
C ILE A 118 17.44 6.20 2.09
N VAL A 119 18.35 5.47 2.75
CA VAL A 119 18.34 5.29 4.21
C VAL A 119 19.38 6.15 4.91
N PHE A 120 20.38 6.63 4.18
CA PHE A 120 21.40 7.53 4.71
C PHE A 120 21.90 8.48 3.63
N LEU A 121 22.09 9.73 4.04
CA LEU A 121 22.67 10.80 3.25
C LEU A 121 23.57 11.65 4.14
N SER A 122 24.83 11.81 3.76
CA SER A 122 25.78 12.72 4.41
C SER A 122 26.36 13.68 3.40
N LEU A 123 26.40 14.97 3.77
CA LEU A 123 26.95 16.04 2.95
C LEU A 123 28.12 16.67 3.69
N LYS A 124 29.29 16.69 3.06
CA LYS A 124 30.45 17.43 3.52
C LYS A 124 30.81 18.51 2.51
N LYS A 125 30.70 19.77 2.92
CA LYS A 125 31.09 20.91 2.10
C LYS A 125 32.60 20.87 1.82
N LEU A 126 32.96 21.07 0.56
CA LEU A 126 34.32 21.29 0.06
C LEU A 126 34.46 22.75 -0.38
N GLU A 127 35.55 23.06 -1.08
CA GLU A 127 35.77 24.37 -1.70
C GLU A 127 34.84 24.60 -2.90
N ASN A 128 34.53 25.87 -3.21
CA ASN A 128 33.75 26.30 -4.38
C ASN A 128 32.34 25.71 -4.51
N GLU A 129 31.61 25.64 -3.39
CA GLU A 129 30.21 25.13 -3.34
C GLU A 129 30.04 23.68 -3.80
N LEU A 130 31.15 22.93 -3.88
CA LEU A 130 31.13 21.50 -4.11
C LEU A 130 30.90 20.76 -2.79
N TYR A 131 30.15 19.67 -2.86
CA TYR A 131 29.88 18.80 -1.73
C TYR A 131 30.39 17.41 -2.05
N LEU A 132 31.01 16.77 -1.06
CA LEU A 132 31.18 15.33 -1.02
C LEU A 132 29.91 14.75 -0.41
N ILE A 133 29.30 13.80 -1.11
CA ILE A 133 28.01 13.22 -0.77
C ILE A 133 28.21 11.73 -0.58
N ASP A 134 27.87 11.21 0.60
CA ASP A 134 27.79 9.77 0.87
C ASP A 134 26.33 9.37 0.93
N LEU A 135 25.92 8.45 0.04
CA LEU A 135 24.57 7.93 -0.06
C LEU A 135 24.54 6.43 0.24
N ARG A 136 23.55 6.00 1.02
CA ARG A 136 23.19 4.57 1.16
C ARG A 136 21.76 4.35 0.72
N VAL A 137 21.60 3.44 -0.24
CA VAL A 137 20.32 2.99 -0.77
C VAL A 137 20.09 1.56 -0.29
N ASP A 138 19.02 1.33 0.45
CA ASP A 138 18.53 0.01 0.82
C ASP A 138 17.73 -0.58 -0.35
N ILE A 139 17.93 -1.87 -0.60
CA ILE A 139 17.26 -2.68 -1.63
C ILE A 139 16.76 -4.03 -1.07
N SER A 140 16.83 -4.23 0.25
CA SER A 140 16.53 -5.50 0.91
C SER A 140 15.06 -5.95 0.78
N LYS A 141 14.14 -5.00 0.59
CA LYS A 141 12.70 -5.23 0.61
C LYS A 141 11.93 -4.26 -0.27
N TYR A 142 10.66 -4.56 -0.49
CA TYR A 142 9.74 -3.70 -1.20
C TYR A 142 9.28 -2.52 -0.33
N TYR A 143 9.13 -1.37 -0.98
CA TYR A 143 8.72 -0.09 -0.44
C TYR A 143 7.51 0.43 -1.22
N LEU A 144 6.43 0.70 -0.49
CA LEU A 144 5.30 1.42 -1.04
C LEU A 144 5.70 2.90 -1.17
N LYS A 145 5.76 3.41 -2.40
CA LYS A 145 6.18 4.78 -2.70
C LYS A 145 5.00 5.58 -3.19
N ASN A 146 4.81 6.76 -2.62
CA ASN A 146 3.85 7.72 -3.13
C ASN A 146 4.49 8.40 -4.34
N LYS A 147 4.29 7.82 -5.54
CA LYS A 147 4.69 8.49 -6.78
C LYS A 147 3.98 9.84 -6.83
N LYS A 148 4.74 10.90 -7.12
CA LYS A 148 4.12 12.17 -7.51
C LYS A 148 3.32 11.90 -8.79
N VAL A 149 2.09 12.42 -8.85
CA VAL A 149 1.09 12.17 -9.91
C VAL A 149 1.57 12.48 -11.34
N LYS A 150 2.76 13.07 -11.52
CA LYS A 150 3.32 13.45 -12.83
C LYS A 150 3.59 12.27 -13.80
N ASP A 151 3.75 11.05 -13.30
CA ASP A 151 4.19 9.92 -14.15
C ASP A 151 3.10 8.90 -14.50
N ILE A 152 1.83 9.12 -14.12
CA ILE A 152 0.72 8.25 -14.56
C ILE A 152 0.41 8.47 -16.05
N ILE A 153 0.74 9.64 -16.59
CA ILE A 153 0.46 10.02 -18.00
C ILE A 153 1.34 9.24 -19.00
N ASN A 154 2.53 8.77 -18.60
CA ASN A 154 3.51 8.19 -19.53
C ASN A 154 3.46 6.66 -19.64
N ILE A 155 2.54 5.97 -18.96
CA ILE A 155 2.38 4.51 -19.07
C ILE A 155 1.27 4.13 -20.07
N GLU A 156 0.44 5.08 -20.51
CA GLU A 156 -0.65 4.83 -21.49
C GLU A 156 -0.40 5.40 -22.90
N GLN A 157 0.78 5.97 -23.18
CA GLN A 157 1.09 6.56 -24.50
C GLN A 157 1.95 5.69 -25.43
N GLU A 158 2.12 4.40 -25.12
CA GLU A 158 2.52 3.44 -26.16
C GLU A 158 1.26 2.84 -26.80
N GLU A 159 1.14 3.07 -28.11
CA GLU A 159 0.13 2.52 -29.04
C GLU A 159 -1.23 3.23 -29.18
N ILE A 160 -1.26 4.46 -29.72
CA ILE A 160 -2.30 4.79 -30.72
C ILE A 160 -1.66 5.54 -31.88
N ASN A 161 -1.67 4.87 -33.03
CA ASN A 161 -1.18 5.33 -34.32
C ASN A 161 -1.76 6.70 -34.72
N GLU A 162 -0.87 7.53 -35.27
CA GLU A 162 -1.21 8.72 -36.04
C GLU A 162 -2.26 8.42 -37.12
N THR A 163 -3.38 9.16 -37.14
CA THR A 163 -3.93 9.69 -38.40
C THR A 163 -4.76 10.94 -38.17
N LYS A 164 -4.19 12.07 -38.60
CA LYS A 164 -4.79 13.27 -39.24
C LYS A 164 -6.23 13.69 -38.89
N GLY A 165 -6.36 14.98 -38.52
CA GLY A 165 -7.45 15.81 -39.06
C GLY A 165 -8.08 16.79 -38.08
N ASP A 166 -7.76 18.07 -38.29
CA ASP A 166 -8.59 19.24 -38.05
C ASP A 166 -8.75 19.88 -36.66
N GLU A 167 -8.74 21.21 -36.74
CA GLU A 167 -8.60 22.21 -35.71
C GLU A 167 -9.86 22.37 -34.86
N HIS A 168 -9.76 22.11 -33.57
CA HIS A 168 -10.56 22.80 -32.55
C HIS A 168 -9.66 23.10 -31.36
N LYS A 169 -9.36 24.39 -31.14
CA LYS A 169 -8.77 24.87 -29.88
C LYS A 169 -9.87 24.83 -28.82
N GLU A 170 -10.04 23.67 -28.18
CA GLU A 170 -10.74 23.58 -26.91
C GLU A 170 -9.83 24.21 -25.84
N GLU A 171 -10.37 25.16 -25.08
CA GLU A 171 -9.70 25.67 -23.88
C GLU A 171 -9.48 24.49 -22.94
N ILE A 172 -8.21 24.14 -22.70
CA ILE A 172 -7.84 23.08 -21.76
C ILE A 172 -8.19 23.60 -20.36
N ILE A 173 -9.39 23.29 -19.87
CA ILE A 173 -9.76 23.46 -18.48
C ILE A 173 -8.92 22.44 -17.70
N VAL A 174 -7.82 22.89 -17.12
CA VAL A 174 -7.00 22.07 -16.21
C VAL A 174 -7.85 21.80 -14.97
N ARG A 175 -8.43 20.60 -14.89
CA ARG A 175 -9.19 20.16 -13.73
C ARG A 175 -8.21 19.76 -12.63
N PRO A 176 -8.32 20.32 -11.42
CA PRO A 176 -7.55 19.80 -10.29
C PRO A 176 -8.00 18.37 -9.99
N ASP A 177 -7.05 17.49 -9.73
CA ASP A 177 -7.34 16.12 -9.33
C ASP A 177 -7.89 16.10 -7.90
N PHE A 178 -9.04 15.46 -7.74
CA PHE A 178 -9.67 15.23 -6.45
C PHE A 178 -9.65 13.75 -6.13
N LYS A 179 -8.97 13.38 -5.05
CA LYS A 179 -8.98 12.02 -4.49
C LYS A 179 -9.81 12.03 -3.22
N ILE A 180 -10.95 11.32 -3.25
CA ILE A 180 -11.74 11.08 -2.05
C ILE A 180 -11.23 9.81 -1.35
N ASN A 181 -10.82 9.96 -0.11
CA ASN A 181 -10.23 8.89 0.68
C ASN A 181 -11.26 8.27 1.64
N ALA A 182 -12.16 9.09 2.20
CA ALA A 182 -13.21 8.62 3.12
C ALA A 182 -14.37 9.63 3.23
N ILE A 183 -15.53 9.14 3.66
CA ILE A 183 -16.63 9.97 4.15
C ILE A 183 -17.05 9.40 5.51
N VAL A 184 -17.13 10.25 6.52
CA VAL A 184 -17.50 9.86 7.88
C VAL A 184 -18.54 10.85 8.41
N GLY A 185 -19.79 10.41 8.47
CA GLY A 185 -20.90 11.27 8.86
C GLY A 185 -21.06 12.44 7.89
N ASN A 186 -20.95 13.67 8.41
CA ASN A 186 -21.07 14.90 7.62
C ASN A 186 -19.72 15.46 7.16
N ASN A 187 -18.63 14.71 7.32
CA ASN A 187 -17.27 15.16 6.99
C ASN A 187 -16.70 14.29 5.86
N THR A 188 -15.92 14.90 4.98
CA THR A 188 -15.25 14.20 3.89
C THR A 188 -13.74 14.37 3.97
N PHE A 189 -13.00 13.33 3.61
CA PHE A 189 -11.56 13.32 3.56
C PHE A 189 -11.13 13.33 2.08
N ILE A 190 -10.72 14.50 1.60
CA ILE A 190 -10.35 14.75 0.19
C ILE A 190 -8.92 15.26 0.16
N ASN A 191 -8.07 14.73 -0.74
CA ASN A 191 -6.67 15.14 -0.90
C ASN A 191 -5.92 15.21 0.45
N ASP A 192 -6.13 14.18 1.28
CA ASP A 192 -5.53 14.02 2.61
C ASP A 192 -5.90 15.11 3.64
N THR A 193 -7.00 15.86 3.43
CA THR A 193 -7.51 16.88 4.36
C THR A 193 -9.01 16.67 4.63
N TRP A 194 -9.45 16.98 5.86
CA TRP A 194 -10.86 16.90 6.26
C TRP A 194 -11.61 18.20 5.94
N PHE A 195 -12.81 18.05 5.40
CA PHE A 195 -13.69 19.15 5.03
C PHE A 195 -15.14 18.88 5.45
N GLU A 196 -15.87 19.96 5.74
CA GLU A 196 -17.29 19.96 6.09
C GLU A 196 -18.14 20.51 4.93
N LEU A 197 -19.47 20.44 5.10
CA LEU A 197 -20.40 21.00 4.13
C LEU A 197 -20.18 22.52 3.97
N ASN A 198 -20.10 22.99 2.73
CA ASN A 198 -19.79 24.37 2.32
C ASN A 198 -18.32 24.80 2.39
N ASP A 199 -17.40 23.92 2.78
CA ASP A 199 -15.97 24.23 2.68
C ASP A 199 -15.50 24.26 1.22
N ASP A 200 -14.40 24.98 0.99
CA ASP A 200 -13.76 25.12 -0.30
C ASP A 200 -12.54 24.18 -0.42
N VAL A 201 -12.53 23.35 -1.46
CA VAL A 201 -11.42 22.46 -1.83
C VAL A 201 -10.95 22.83 -3.23
N LEU A 202 -9.72 23.34 -3.35
CA LEU A 202 -9.12 23.72 -4.64
C LEU A 202 -10.05 24.58 -5.52
N GLU A 203 -10.68 25.59 -4.91
CA GLU A 203 -11.65 26.52 -5.54
C GLU A 203 -13.02 25.90 -5.91
N TYR A 204 -13.31 24.67 -5.45
CA TYR A 204 -14.64 24.05 -5.55
C TYR A 204 -15.30 24.00 -4.18
N LYS A 205 -16.59 24.35 -4.13
CA LYS A 205 -17.37 24.29 -2.91
C LYS A 205 -18.01 22.93 -2.73
N ILE A 206 -17.94 22.38 -1.51
CA ILE A 206 -18.67 21.16 -1.15
C ILE A 206 -20.15 21.47 -0.98
N GLU A 207 -20.95 21.10 -1.98
CA GLU A 207 -22.40 21.34 -2.00
C GLU A 207 -23.18 20.21 -1.31
N THR A 208 -22.64 18.97 -1.32
CA THR A 208 -23.30 17.81 -0.71
C THR A 208 -22.29 16.77 -0.23
N ILE A 209 -22.51 16.24 0.97
CA ILE A 209 -21.81 15.07 1.52
C ILE A 209 -22.88 14.00 1.80
N ALA A 210 -22.80 12.89 1.07
CA ALA A 210 -23.61 11.69 1.27
C ALA A 210 -22.71 10.54 1.75
N ASN A 211 -23.28 9.42 2.20
CA ASN A 211 -22.48 8.32 2.78
C ASN A 211 -21.45 7.72 1.82
N ASP A 212 -21.74 7.76 0.53
CA ASP A 212 -21.00 7.10 -0.55
C ASP A 212 -20.46 8.08 -1.60
N TYR A 213 -20.87 9.35 -1.57
CA TYR A 213 -20.38 10.36 -2.51
C TYR A 213 -20.37 11.80 -1.96
N VAL A 214 -19.57 12.64 -2.60
CA VAL A 214 -19.49 14.09 -2.36
C VAL A 214 -19.65 14.83 -3.68
N ILE A 215 -20.38 15.95 -3.66
CA ILE A 215 -20.55 16.83 -4.82
C ILE A 215 -19.76 18.12 -4.58
N LEU A 216 -18.82 18.38 -5.47
CA LEU A 216 -18.03 19.60 -5.56
C LEU A 216 -18.53 20.46 -6.72
N LYS A 217 -18.64 21.77 -6.50
CA LYS A 217 -19.16 22.69 -7.52
C LYS A 217 -18.34 23.96 -7.63
N LYS A 218 -18.07 24.35 -8.87
CA LYS A 218 -17.45 25.62 -9.23
C LYS A 218 -18.14 26.17 -10.46
N ASP A 219 -18.85 27.29 -10.31
CA ASP A 219 -19.66 27.91 -11.36
C ASP A 219 -20.67 26.93 -12.03
N LYS A 220 -20.36 26.46 -13.24
CA LYS A 220 -21.15 25.47 -14.00
C LYS A 220 -20.56 24.06 -13.97
N ASP A 221 -19.35 23.90 -13.40
CA ASP A 221 -18.67 22.62 -13.31
C ASP A 221 -19.07 21.91 -12.01
N ILE A 222 -19.47 20.64 -12.14
CA ILE A 222 -19.95 19.80 -11.05
C ILE A 222 -19.17 18.49 -11.10
N ILE A 223 -18.47 18.20 -10.01
CA ILE A 223 -17.66 17.00 -9.85
C ILE A 223 -18.30 16.14 -8.76
N LYS A 224 -18.65 14.90 -9.11
CA LYS A 224 -19.11 13.90 -8.16
C LYS A 224 -17.95 12.96 -7.82
N LEU A 225 -17.56 12.95 -6.55
CA LEU A 225 -16.55 12.04 -6.02
C LEU A 225 -17.25 10.90 -5.30
N GLU A 226 -17.04 9.67 -5.73
CA GLU A 226 -17.61 8.48 -5.10
C GLU A 226 -16.51 7.78 -4.31
N VAL A 227 -16.79 7.44 -3.05
CA VAL A 227 -15.91 6.54 -2.28
C VAL A 227 -16.10 5.17 -2.89
N ASN A 228 -15.19 4.76 -3.75
CA ASN A 228 -15.34 3.55 -4.56
C ASN A 228 -15.36 2.31 -3.66
N SER A 229 -16.55 1.88 -3.24
CA SER A 229 -16.74 0.62 -2.53
C SER A 229 -17.26 -0.51 -3.43
N ASN A 230 -17.58 -0.24 -4.71
CA ASN A 230 -18.44 -1.11 -5.53
C ASN A 230 -18.02 -1.32 -7.00
N GLU A 231 -16.75 -1.18 -7.37
CA GLU A 231 -16.33 -1.62 -8.72
C GLU A 231 -16.55 -3.14 -8.98
N TYR A 232 -16.83 -3.93 -7.94
CA TYR A 232 -17.11 -5.37 -8.06
C TYR A 232 -18.59 -5.77 -7.96
N PHE A 233 -19.54 -4.85 -7.78
CA PHE A 233 -20.97 -5.18 -7.66
C PHE A 233 -21.83 -4.81 -8.88
N LYS A 234 -21.23 -4.35 -9.99
CA LYS A 234 -22.00 -3.86 -11.14
C LYS A 234 -22.24 -4.87 -12.27
N ASN A 235 -21.85 -6.14 -12.09
CA ASN A 235 -22.09 -7.19 -13.09
C ASN A 235 -22.86 -8.38 -12.50
N GLU A 236 -24.12 -8.18 -12.14
CA GLU A 236 -25.14 -9.23 -12.23
C GLU A 236 -26.44 -8.62 -12.74
N ASN A 237 -26.66 -8.76 -14.05
CA ASN A 237 -27.96 -8.85 -14.71
C ASN A 237 -27.81 -9.65 -16.01
#